data_AF-A0A8C3KAV0-F1
#
_entry.id   AF-A0A8C3KAV0-F1
#
_cell.length_a   1.000
_cell.length_b   1.000
_cell.length_c   1.000
_cell.angle_alpha   90.00
_cell.angle_beta   90.00
_cell.angle_gamma   90.00
#
_symmetry.space_group_name_H-M   'P 1'
#
loop_
_entity.id
_entity.type
_entity.pdbx_description
1 polymer ?
#
loop_
_entity_poly.entity_id
_entity_poly.type
_entity_poly.pdbx_seq_one_letter_code
_entity_poly.pdbx_strand_id
1 'polypeptide(L)'
;MKALVALILLVQLPAHRAVPAAPPPAPLGCDDPESEAAAEFAVNYINGHSHHGYKFALNRIDNIRVVSQGLNNDIMFLELDLLETTCHILSPTPLANCTVRSFTQHVSVPHSVARAEGAWSVCQLLVPPTACNLLVDLVAFV
;
A
#
# COMPACT_ATOMS: atom_id res chain seq x y z
N MET A 1 46.01 23.36 -21.43
CA MET A 1 45.09 23.24 -20.28
C MET A 1 43.61 23.18 -20.69
N LYS A 2 43.11 24.06 -21.57
CA LYS A 2 41.70 24.05 -22.01
C LYS A 2 41.26 22.78 -22.78
N ALA A 3 42.13 22.23 -23.62
CA ALA A 3 41.84 21.02 -24.40
C ALA A 3 41.69 19.75 -23.53
N LEU A 4 42.41 19.67 -22.41
CA LEU A 4 42.32 18.54 -21.46
C LEU A 4 40.99 18.57 -20.71
N VAL A 5 40.51 19.75 -20.33
CA VAL A 5 39.20 19.92 -19.68
C VAL A 5 38.07 19.53 -20.63
N ALA A 6 38.17 19.90 -21.91
CA ALA A 6 37.18 19.51 -22.92
C ALA A 6 37.13 17.99 -23.15
N LEU A 7 38.28 17.32 -23.18
CA LEU A 7 38.38 15.86 -23.31
C LEU A 7 37.78 15.12 -22.11
N ILE A 8 37.99 15.64 -20.89
CA ILE A 8 37.40 15.06 -19.67
C ILE A 8 35.87 15.18 -19.71
N LEU A 9 35.31 16.32 -20.15
CA LEU A 9 33.87 16.50 -20.25
C LEU A 9 33.23 15.58 -21.30
N LEU A 10 33.88 15.39 -22.46
CA LEU A 10 33.41 14.50 -23.53
C LEU A 10 33.41 13.02 -23.13
N VAL A 11 34.32 12.61 -22.24
CA VAL A 11 34.38 11.24 -21.70
C VAL A 11 33.29 10.96 -20.65
N GLN A 12 32.68 11.99 -20.04
CA GLN A 12 31.59 11.84 -19.07
C GLN A 12 30.20 11.76 -19.72
N LEU A 13 30.07 12.19 -20.99
CA LEU A 13 28.83 12.18 -21.76
C LEU A 13 28.27 10.80 -22.21
N PRO A 14 29.02 9.67 -22.30
CA PRO A 14 28.45 8.42 -22.78
C PRO A 14 27.84 7.52 -21.68
N ALA A 15 27.71 7.97 -20.43
CA ALA A 15 27.24 7.13 -19.32
C ALA A 15 25.78 7.33 -18.91
N HIS A 16 24.99 8.14 -19.63
CA HIS A 16 23.54 8.18 -19.44
C HIS A 16 22.88 7.21 -20.41
N ARG A 17 23.10 5.90 -20.20
CA ARG A 17 22.16 4.93 -20.73
C ARG A 17 20.84 5.20 -20.02
N ALA A 18 19.85 5.72 -20.75
CA ALA A 18 18.48 5.69 -20.30
C ALA A 18 18.16 4.22 -20.01
N VAL A 19 18.00 3.89 -18.73
CA VAL A 19 17.47 2.58 -18.34
C VAL A 19 16.10 2.51 -19.02
N PRO A 20 15.84 1.50 -19.86
CA PRO A 20 14.52 1.35 -20.45
C PRO A 20 13.52 1.28 -19.31
N ALA A 21 12.46 2.08 -19.39
CA ALA A 21 11.38 2.03 -18.42
C ALA A 21 10.92 0.57 -18.28
N ALA A 22 10.79 0.12 -17.03
CA ALA A 22 10.23 -1.21 -16.78
C ALA A 22 8.87 -1.31 -17.50
N PRO A 23 8.52 -2.49 -18.04
CA PRO A 23 7.19 -2.70 -18.58
C PRO A 23 6.15 -2.29 -17.53
N PRO A 24 5.03 -1.66 -17.91
CA PRO A 24 3.98 -1.35 -16.96
C PRO A 24 3.53 -2.64 -16.26
N PRO A 25 3.22 -2.58 -14.95
CA PRO A 25 2.74 -3.73 -14.22
C PRO A 25 1.45 -4.25 -14.87
N ALA A 26 1.20 -5.55 -14.74
CA ALA A 26 -0.06 -6.12 -15.19
C ALA A 26 -1.21 -5.44 -14.44
N PRO A 27 -2.35 -5.15 -15.11
CA PRO A 27 -3.53 -4.67 -14.41
C PRO A 27 -3.97 -5.68 -13.37
N LEU A 28 -4.10 -5.25 -12.12
CA LEU A 28 -4.73 -6.02 -11.05
C LEU A 28 -6.22 -5.63 -10.94
N GLY A 29 -7.06 -6.63 -10.74
CA GLY A 29 -8.47 -6.49 -10.39
C GLY A 29 -8.68 -6.43 -8.87
N CYS A 30 -9.85 -5.95 -8.46
CA CYS A 30 -10.20 -5.87 -7.03
C CYS A 30 -10.35 -7.25 -6.38
N ASP A 31 -10.78 -8.26 -7.15
CA ASP A 31 -11.00 -9.63 -6.68
C ASP A 31 -9.75 -10.53 -6.85
N ASP A 32 -8.61 -9.96 -7.24
CA ASP A 32 -7.38 -10.72 -7.34
C ASP A 32 -6.85 -11.05 -5.93
N PRO A 33 -6.29 -12.25 -5.71
CA PRO A 33 -5.81 -12.67 -4.40
C PRO A 33 -4.70 -11.77 -3.85
N GLU A 34 -3.94 -11.12 -4.74
CA GLU A 34 -2.94 -10.13 -4.37
C GLU A 34 -3.56 -8.84 -3.83
N SER A 35 -4.64 -8.38 -4.46
CA SER A 35 -5.43 -7.21 -4.03
C SER A 35 -6.10 -7.45 -2.68
N GLU A 36 -6.70 -8.63 -2.48
CA GLU A 36 -7.31 -9.02 -1.20
C GLU A 36 -6.28 -9.09 -0.07
N ALA A 37 -5.13 -9.71 -0.30
CA ALA A 37 -4.05 -9.79 0.69
C ALA A 37 -3.50 -8.41 1.06
N ALA A 38 -3.36 -7.51 0.07
CA ALA A 38 -2.92 -6.15 0.33
C ALA A 38 -3.96 -5.33 1.10
N ALA A 39 -5.24 -5.52 0.82
CA ALA A 39 -6.33 -4.89 1.58
C ALA A 39 -6.38 -5.40 3.02
N GLU A 40 -6.20 -6.71 3.25
CA GLU A 40 -6.10 -7.29 4.59
C GLU A 40 -4.93 -6.69 5.38
N PHE A 41 -3.75 -6.60 4.76
CA PHE A 41 -2.58 -5.98 5.36
C PHE A 41 -2.85 -4.51 5.73
N ALA A 42 -3.44 -3.74 4.82
CA ALA A 42 -3.79 -2.34 5.05
C ALA A 42 -4.75 -2.17 6.24
N VAL A 43 -5.81 -2.98 6.30
CA VAL A 43 -6.79 -2.94 7.41
C VAL A 43 -6.15 -3.32 8.74
N ASN A 44 -5.29 -4.35 8.77
CA ASN A 44 -4.55 -4.73 9.96
C ASN A 44 -3.61 -3.61 10.43
N TYR A 45 -2.93 -2.95 9.49
CA TYR A 45 -2.06 -1.81 9.78
C TYR A 45 -2.85 -0.65 10.37
N ILE A 46 -3.95 -0.23 9.72
CA ILE A 46 -4.84 0.84 10.19
C ILE A 46 -5.30 0.56 11.62
N ASN A 47 -5.76 -0.67 11.88
CA ASN A 47 -6.24 -1.05 13.21
C ASN A 47 -5.13 -1.12 14.27
N GLY A 48 -3.91 -1.49 13.88
CA GLY A 48 -2.75 -1.53 14.78
C GLY A 48 -2.16 -0.16 15.12
N HIS A 49 -2.36 0.83 14.25
CA HIS A 49 -1.77 2.18 14.37
C HIS A 49 -2.79 3.27 14.73
N SER A 50 -4.08 2.96 14.73
CA SER A 50 -5.09 3.89 15.21
C SER A 50 -5.01 4.02 16.73
N HIS A 51 -5.08 5.26 17.24
CA HIS A 51 -4.96 5.54 18.68
C HIS A 51 -6.29 5.86 19.37
N HIS A 52 -7.38 5.97 18.61
CA HIS A 52 -8.70 6.34 19.10
C HIS A 52 -9.79 5.68 18.24
N GLY A 53 -11.02 5.69 18.74
CA GLY A 53 -12.18 5.17 18.02
C GLY A 53 -12.29 3.65 18.07
N TYR A 54 -12.89 3.09 17.02
CA TYR A 54 -13.21 1.68 16.92
C TYR A 54 -12.42 1.03 15.78
N LYS A 55 -12.30 -0.29 15.82
CA LYS A 55 -11.67 -1.07 14.75
C LYS A 55 -12.50 -0.97 13.48
N PHE A 56 -11.82 -0.99 12.35
CA PHE A 56 -12.41 -1.01 11.01
C PHE A 56 -12.38 -2.40 10.41
N ALA A 57 -13.46 -2.80 9.77
CA ALA A 57 -13.55 -3.97 8.90
C ALA A 57 -13.55 -3.54 7.44
N LEU A 58 -12.95 -4.34 6.56
CA LEU A 58 -13.04 -4.14 5.11
C LEU A 58 -14.47 -4.39 4.65
N ASN A 59 -15.07 -3.45 3.91
CA ASN A 59 -16.32 -3.68 3.18
C ASN A 59 -16.05 -4.09 1.74
N ARG A 60 -15.26 -3.27 1.04
CA ARG A 60 -14.98 -3.42 -0.39
C ARG A 60 -13.65 -2.78 -0.75
N ILE A 61 -12.98 -3.37 -1.76
CA ILE A 61 -11.90 -2.72 -2.50
C ILE A 61 -12.57 -1.97 -3.67
N ASP A 62 -12.58 -0.65 -3.61
CA ASP A 62 -13.23 0.19 -4.62
C ASP A 62 -12.38 0.33 -5.88
N ASN A 63 -11.06 0.39 -5.70
CA ASN A 63 -10.12 0.62 -6.77
C ASN A 63 -8.72 0.13 -6.40
N ILE A 64 -7.97 -0.30 -7.40
CA ILE A 64 -6.56 -0.62 -7.26
C ILE A 64 -5.77 0.00 -8.41
N ARG A 65 -4.61 0.58 -8.10
CA ARG A 65 -3.67 1.11 -9.09
C ARG A 65 -2.26 0.68 -8.73
N VAL A 66 -1.57 0.09 -9.69
CA VAL A 66 -0.18 -0.33 -9.54
C VAL A 66 0.73 0.63 -10.31
N VAL A 67 1.78 1.12 -9.66
CA VAL A 67 2.76 2.04 -10.24
C VAL A 67 4.16 1.46 -10.03
N SER A 68 4.89 1.21 -11.12
CA SER A 68 6.29 0.78 -11.02
C SER A 68 7.20 1.92 -10.57
N GLN A 69 7.94 1.67 -9.50
CA GLN A 69 8.93 2.55 -8.89
C GLN A 69 10.37 2.03 -9.12
N GLY A 70 10.68 1.64 -10.36
CA GLY A 70 12.01 1.21 -10.78
C GLY A 70 12.08 -0.27 -11.16
N LEU A 71 13.29 -0.86 -11.03
CA LEU A 71 13.50 -2.27 -11.33
C LEU A 71 12.91 -3.13 -10.21
N ASN A 72 11.86 -3.90 -10.52
CA ASN A 72 11.21 -4.87 -9.64
C ASN A 72 10.63 -4.28 -8.34
N ASN A 73 10.23 -3.01 -8.37
CA ASN A 73 9.57 -2.37 -7.24
C ASN A 73 8.26 -1.76 -7.73
N ASP A 74 7.14 -2.24 -7.23
CA ASP A 74 5.81 -1.76 -7.56
C ASP A 74 5.14 -1.20 -6.30
N ILE A 75 4.41 -0.11 -6.47
CA ILE A 75 3.56 0.50 -5.45
C ILE A 75 2.11 0.22 -5.83
N MET A 76 1.36 -0.39 -4.92
CA MET A 76 -0.08 -0.56 -5.02
C MET A 76 -0.78 0.51 -4.20
N PHE A 77 -1.65 1.26 -4.87
CA PHE A 77 -2.60 2.16 -4.26
C PHE A 77 -3.95 1.45 -4.20
N LEU A 78 -4.47 1.26 -3.00
CA LEU A 78 -5.78 0.69 -2.75
C LEU A 78 -6.73 1.77 -2.25
N GLU A 79 -7.93 1.79 -2.82
CA GLU A 79 -9.03 2.58 -2.34
C GLU A 79 -10.00 1.62 -1.64
N LEU A 80 -10.12 1.77 -0.33
CA LEU A 80 -10.87 0.85 0.52
C LEU A 80 -12.10 1.55 1.09
N ASP A 81 -13.23 0.85 1.04
CA ASP A 81 -14.41 1.18 1.82
C ASP A 81 -14.35 0.40 3.14
N LEU A 82 -14.36 1.14 4.25
CA LEU A 82 -14.17 0.60 5.59
C LEU A 82 -15.42 0.85 6.44
N LEU A 83 -15.79 -0.16 7.22
CA LEU A 83 -16.90 -0.09 8.15
C LEU A 83 -16.39 -0.11 9.58
N GLU A 84 -16.81 0.87 10.37
CA GLU A 84 -16.54 0.90 11.79
C GLU A 84 -17.26 -0.26 12.50
N THR A 85 -16.54 -0.93 13.41
CA THR A 85 -17.07 -2.03 14.21
C THR A 85 -17.46 -1.57 15.62
N THR A 86 -18.06 -2.46 16.40
CA THR A 86 -18.37 -2.21 17.82
C THR A 86 -17.16 -2.34 18.75
N CYS A 87 -16.04 -2.85 18.25
CA CYS A 87 -14.81 -3.04 19.04
C CYS A 87 -14.00 -1.76 19.13
N HIS A 88 -13.73 -1.29 20.34
CA HIS A 88 -12.77 -0.19 20.53
C HIS A 88 -11.37 -0.61 20.06
N ILE A 89 -10.55 0.34 19.60
CA ILE A 89 -9.22 0.05 19.05
C ILE A 89 -8.30 -0.69 20.05
N LEU A 90 -8.43 -0.33 21.33
CA LEU A 90 -7.69 -0.95 22.45
C LEU A 90 -8.25 -2.31 22.89
N SER A 91 -9.36 -2.77 22.31
CA SER A 91 -9.95 -4.06 22.68
C SER A 91 -9.03 -5.20 22.25
N PRO A 92 -8.77 -6.20 23.12
CA PRO A 92 -8.01 -7.39 22.75
C PRO A 92 -8.77 -8.31 21.78
N THR A 93 -10.07 -8.06 21.55
CA THR A 93 -10.90 -8.87 20.64
C THR A 93 -10.33 -8.84 19.22
N PRO A 94 -10.05 -10.01 18.61
CA PRO A 94 -9.63 -10.08 17.21
C PRO A 94 -10.66 -9.45 16.27
N LEU A 95 -10.21 -8.81 15.18
CA LEU A 95 -11.10 -8.12 14.23
C LEU A 95 -12.22 -9.04 13.69
N ALA A 96 -11.91 -10.31 13.40
CA ALA A 96 -12.88 -11.30 12.92
C ALA A 96 -14.07 -11.53 13.86
N ASN A 97 -13.93 -11.21 15.15
CA ASN A 97 -14.98 -11.37 16.17
C ASN A 97 -15.69 -10.04 16.50
N CYS A 98 -15.35 -8.95 15.80
CA CYS A 98 -15.95 -7.64 15.99
C CYS A 98 -17.16 -7.50 15.07
N THR A 99 -18.31 -7.16 15.63
CA THR A 99 -19.51 -6.93 14.82
C THR A 99 -19.41 -5.57 14.15
N VAL A 100 -19.72 -5.53 12.86
CA VAL A 100 -19.89 -4.27 12.13
C VAL A 100 -21.10 -3.55 12.72
N ARG A 101 -20.93 -2.26 13.02
CA ARG A 101 -21.98 -1.48 13.65
C ARG A 101 -23.01 -1.03 12.59
N SER A 102 -24.29 -1.03 12.94
CA SER A 102 -25.40 -0.91 11.99
C SER A 102 -25.53 0.50 11.41
N PHE A 103 -25.72 0.60 10.08
CA PHE A 103 -25.85 1.84 9.29
C PHE A 103 -26.73 2.95 9.88
N THR A 104 -27.71 2.63 10.74
CA THR A 104 -28.56 3.63 11.42
C THR A 104 -27.76 4.61 12.31
N GLN A 105 -26.46 4.36 12.53
CA GLN A 105 -25.54 5.28 13.23
C GLN A 105 -24.24 5.59 12.46
N HIS A 106 -24.08 5.16 11.20
CA HIS A 106 -22.82 5.32 10.45
C HIS A 106 -22.90 6.31 9.30
N VAL A 107 -21.87 7.14 9.21
CA VAL A 107 -21.36 7.67 7.95
C VAL A 107 -20.42 6.60 7.43
N SER A 108 -20.70 5.99 6.26
CA SER A 108 -19.67 5.28 5.50
C SER A 108 -18.49 6.22 5.38
N VAL A 109 -17.28 5.84 5.80
CA VAL A 109 -16.09 6.70 5.65
C VAL A 109 -15.58 6.46 4.23
N PRO A 110 -16.06 7.23 3.23
CA PRO A 110 -15.78 6.90 1.85
C PRO A 110 -14.34 7.36 1.56
N HIS A 111 -13.54 6.50 0.94
CA HIS A 111 -12.14 6.75 0.54
C HIS A 111 -11.09 6.64 1.65
N SER A 112 -10.86 5.43 2.17
CA SER A 112 -9.59 5.13 2.81
C SER A 112 -8.56 4.77 1.74
N VAL A 113 -7.62 5.67 1.43
CA VAL A 113 -6.55 5.36 0.47
C VAL A 113 -5.36 4.75 1.23
N ALA A 114 -5.10 3.48 0.97
CA ALA A 114 -3.91 2.79 1.47
C ALA A 114 -2.83 2.76 0.39
N ARG A 115 -1.62 3.19 0.76
CA ARG A 115 -0.42 3.00 -0.05
C ARG A 115 0.32 1.79 0.47
N ALA A 116 0.64 0.92 -0.45
CA ALA A 116 1.27 -0.35 -0.20
C ALA A 116 2.48 -0.39 -1.14
N GLU A 117 3.71 -0.47 -0.60
CA GLU A 117 4.91 -0.54 -1.42
C GLU A 117 5.59 -1.92 -1.29
N GLY A 118 6.13 -2.46 -2.39
CA GLY A 118 7.04 -3.61 -2.36
C GLY A 118 6.68 -4.74 -3.33
N ALA A 119 7.51 -5.79 -3.33
CA ALA A 119 7.24 -7.01 -4.08
C ALA A 119 6.25 -7.88 -3.29
N TRP A 120 4.95 -7.67 -3.51
CA TRP A 120 3.84 -8.34 -2.81
C TRP A 120 3.93 -9.87 -2.80
N SER A 121 4.44 -10.47 -3.89
CA SER A 121 4.70 -11.91 -3.97
C SER A 121 5.68 -12.40 -2.90
N VAL A 122 6.55 -11.53 -2.38
CA VAL A 122 7.56 -11.84 -1.34
C VAL A 122 6.94 -11.80 0.06
N CYS A 123 5.94 -10.94 0.32
CA CYS A 123 5.26 -10.91 1.64
C CYS A 123 4.33 -12.11 1.85
N GLN A 124 3.79 -12.74 0.79
CA GLN A 124 3.06 -14.01 0.91
C GLN A 124 3.97 -15.22 1.22
N LEU A 125 5.24 -15.18 0.83
CA LEU A 125 6.20 -16.29 0.98
C LEU A 125 6.99 -16.26 2.29
N LEU A 126 7.03 -15.13 2.99
CA LEU A 126 7.82 -14.94 4.21
C LEU A 126 6.90 -14.59 5.39
N VAL A 127 6.47 -15.64 6.09
CA VAL A 127 5.71 -15.60 7.35
C VAL A 127 6.61 -15.26 8.56
N PRO A 128 7.38 -14.16 8.52
CA PRO A 128 7.37 -13.32 9.71
C PRO A 128 7.02 -11.85 9.38
N PRO A 129 6.16 -11.22 10.20
CA PRO A 129 5.64 -9.86 9.98
C PRO A 129 6.71 -8.75 10.03
N THR A 130 7.95 -9.08 10.38
CA THR A 130 9.05 -8.12 10.56
C THR A 130 9.79 -7.77 9.26
N ALA A 131 9.56 -8.52 8.16
CA ALA A 131 10.24 -8.31 6.89
C ALA A 131 9.43 -7.49 5.87
N CYS A 132 8.12 -7.29 6.09
CA CYS A 132 7.27 -6.45 5.24
C CYS A 132 7.26 -4.99 5.77
N ASN A 133 8.43 -4.47 6.16
CA ASN A 133 8.59 -3.05 6.49
C ASN A 133 8.83 -2.27 5.20
N LEU A 134 7.76 -1.99 4.48
CA LEU A 134 7.73 -0.87 3.54
C LEU A 134 6.69 0.13 4.02
N LEU A 135 7.05 1.41 3.93
CA LEU A 135 6.30 2.54 4.47
C LEU A 135 4.83 2.46 4.03
N VAL A 136 3.96 2.02 4.94
CA VAL A 136 2.54 2.37 4.86
C VAL A 136 2.46 3.82 5.34
N ASP A 137 2.82 4.76 4.48
CA ASP A 137 2.50 6.16 4.70
C ASP A 137 0.99 6.29 4.58
N LEU A 138 0.33 6.17 5.73
CA LEU A 138 -1.08 6.45 5.88
C LEU A 138 -1.27 7.93 5.54
N VAL A 139 -1.64 8.25 4.30
CA VAL A 139 -2.31 9.52 4.02
C VAL A 139 -3.72 9.40 4.61
N ALA A 140 -3.79 9.38 5.93
CA ALA A 140 -5.02 9.60 6.68
C ALA A 140 -5.35 11.09 6.56
N PHE A 141 -6.21 11.40 5.59
CA PHE A 141 -7.04 12.59 5.65
C PHE A 141 -8.44 12.17 5.26
N VAL A 142 -9.28 11.89 6.25
CA VAL A 142 -10.41 12.77 6.62
C VAL A 142 -10.59 12.71 8.13
#